data_AF-A0A5F9C4H3-F1
#
_entry.id   AF-A0A5F9C4H3-F1
#
_cell.length_a   1.000
_cell.length_b   1.000
_cell.length_c   1.000
_cell.angle_alpha   90.00
_cell.angle_beta   90.00
_cell.angle_gamma   90.00
#
_symmetry.space_group_name_H-M   'P 1'
#
loop_
_entity.id
_entity.type
_entity.pdbx_description
1 polymer ?
#
loop_
_entity_poly.entity_id
_entity_poly.type
_entity_poly.pdbx_seq_one_letter_code
_entity_poly.pdbx_strand_id
1 'polypeptide(L)'
;MYFPSWMRQLYRGLSAQPAWASPRRSLVLSPHRRLPEFSSFIARTNTCGELRSSHLGQEVTLCGWIQYRRQNIFLVLRDFHGLVQIVIPQDESAASVKKILCEAPVESVVQVSGTVVARPPGQENPKMPTGEIEIKVKTAELLNSCKKLPFEIKDFVKGAKEFLVPSREPGKFYSLPQSPQQFKQLLMIGGFDRYFQVARCYRDEGSRPDRQPEFTQIDIEMSFVDQTGIQQLIEGLLQYSWPSDRGAVALPFPSMTFAEALATYGTDKPDTRFGMKIIDISNVFRNTEIGFLQDALSKPQGTVKAICVPGGAKYLKRKDIESIRKFAVDHFNQEVLPVFLKTSINWNSPVAELIMEEQRLEFIRLMQVQEDDVILLTAGEHQKACSLLGKLRLECADLLEKKGVVLRDPALFSFLWVVDFPLFLPKEDNPRELESAHHPFTAPHPSDIHLLYTEPEKVRSQHYDLVLNGSEIGGGSIRIHNAELQHYVLATLLKEDVKLLSHLLQALDYGAPPHGGIALGLDRLMCLVTGSPSIRDVIAFPKSFRGHDLMSSAPDCVPPEDLKPYHIQVSWPADSESEKNSLNLHQES
;
A
#
# COMPACT_ATOMS: atom_id res chain seq x y z
N MET A 1 52.36 -13.19 -32.02
CA MET A 1 51.12 -13.84 -32.53
C MET A 1 50.34 -12.83 -33.36
N TYR A 2 49.62 -13.29 -34.38
CA TYR A 2 48.89 -12.44 -35.32
C TYR A 2 47.61 -11.88 -34.68
N PHE A 3 47.38 -10.57 -34.81
CA PHE A 3 46.06 -9.95 -34.65
C PHE A 3 45.44 -9.69 -36.05
N PRO A 4 44.16 -10.04 -36.29
CA PRO A 4 43.52 -9.90 -37.60
C PRO A 4 43.22 -8.44 -37.98
N SER A 5 43.10 -8.19 -39.30
CA SER A 5 43.21 -6.86 -39.92
C SER A 5 42.04 -5.89 -39.71
N TRP A 6 40.94 -6.32 -39.11
CA TRP A 6 39.70 -5.52 -39.01
C TRP A 6 39.76 -4.36 -37.98
N MET A 7 40.67 -4.41 -37.01
CA MET A 7 40.80 -3.35 -35.99
C MET A 7 41.40 -2.03 -36.48
N ARG A 8 41.92 -1.94 -37.72
CA ARG A 8 42.56 -0.70 -38.22
C ARG A 8 41.61 0.34 -38.80
N GLN A 9 40.30 0.07 -38.87
CA GLN A 9 39.34 0.93 -39.57
C GLN A 9 38.56 1.92 -38.68
N LEU A 10 38.84 1.95 -37.37
CA LEU A 10 38.19 2.85 -36.39
C LEU A 10 39.02 4.07 -35.95
N TYR A 11 40.24 4.26 -36.49
CA TYR A 11 41.18 5.30 -36.05
C TYR A 11 41.70 6.22 -37.18
N ARG A 12 40.80 6.69 -38.06
CA ARG A 12 41.07 7.81 -38.98
C ARG A 12 39.91 8.81 -38.97
N GLY A 13 40.10 9.97 -38.32
CA GLY A 13 39.08 11.01 -38.27
C GLY A 13 39.26 12.15 -37.26
N LEU A 14 40.29 12.16 -36.41
CA LEU A 14 40.56 13.28 -35.50
C LEU A 14 41.36 14.39 -36.19
N SER A 15 40.67 15.39 -36.76
CA SER A 15 41.19 16.75 -36.98
C SER A 15 40.10 17.75 -37.40
N ALA A 16 39.30 18.21 -36.42
CA ALA A 16 38.51 19.44 -36.54
C ALA A 16 38.26 20.04 -35.14
N GLN A 17 38.14 21.37 -35.08
CA GLN A 17 38.06 22.16 -33.84
C GLN A 17 36.73 22.00 -33.07
N PRO A 18 36.69 22.34 -31.76
CA PRO A 18 35.54 22.05 -30.90
C PRO A 18 34.38 23.03 -31.12
N ALA A 19 33.38 22.62 -31.88
CA ALA A 19 32.09 23.30 -31.94
C ALA A 19 31.24 22.96 -30.69
N TRP A 20 31.41 23.72 -29.61
CA TRP A 20 30.50 23.69 -28.45
C TRP A 20 29.15 24.35 -28.80
N ALA A 21 28.35 23.65 -29.60
CA ALA A 21 26.95 23.96 -29.84
C ALA A 21 26.08 22.88 -29.19
N SER A 22 25.58 23.17 -27.99
CA SER A 22 24.68 22.27 -27.26
C SER A 22 23.42 21.98 -28.10
N PRO A 23 23.11 20.71 -28.43
CA PRO A 23 21.79 20.38 -28.95
C PRO A 23 20.80 20.44 -27.78
N ARG A 24 20.32 21.65 -27.47
CA ARG A 24 19.05 21.81 -26.75
C ARG A 24 17.95 21.26 -27.65
N ARG A 25 17.75 19.94 -27.60
CA ARG A 25 16.45 19.34 -27.92
C ARG A 25 15.49 19.81 -26.84
N SER A 26 14.97 21.02 -27.01
CA SER A 26 13.71 21.40 -26.39
C SER A 26 12.70 20.34 -26.83
N LEU A 27 12.24 19.52 -25.87
CA LEU A 27 10.99 18.79 -26.00
C LEU A 27 9.88 19.83 -26.07
N VAL A 28 9.67 20.40 -27.26
CA VAL A 28 8.46 21.15 -27.58
C VAL A 28 7.34 20.13 -27.58
N LEU A 29 6.72 19.98 -26.41
CA LEU A 29 5.49 19.23 -26.25
C LEU A 29 4.47 19.82 -27.22
N SER A 30 4.03 19.02 -28.19
CA SER A 30 2.89 19.36 -29.03
C SER A 30 1.71 19.72 -28.10
N PRO A 31 1.09 20.91 -28.24
CA PRO A 31 -0.05 21.31 -27.40
C PRO A 31 -1.30 20.45 -27.65
N HIS A 32 -1.26 19.57 -28.65
CA HIS A 32 -2.23 18.52 -28.85
C HIS A 32 -1.58 17.15 -28.59
N ARG A 33 -1.76 16.64 -27.37
CA ARG A 33 -1.92 15.20 -27.16
C ARG A 33 -3.14 14.81 -28.00
N ARG A 34 -2.94 14.12 -29.12
CA ARG A 34 -4.05 13.44 -29.79
C ARG A 34 -4.67 12.49 -28.76
N LEU A 35 -5.99 12.48 -28.66
CA LEU A 35 -6.68 11.38 -27.97
C LEU A 35 -6.19 10.06 -28.60
N PRO A 36 -5.89 9.01 -27.81
CA PRO A 36 -5.58 7.71 -28.37
C PRO A 36 -6.68 7.26 -29.34
N GLU A 37 -6.32 6.64 -30.46
CA GLU A 37 -7.31 6.04 -31.38
C GLU A 37 -7.85 4.74 -30.77
N PHE A 38 -8.69 4.88 -29.75
CA PHE A 38 -9.18 3.80 -28.86
C PHE A 38 -9.86 2.63 -29.59
N SER A 39 -10.38 2.86 -30.80
CA SER A 39 -11.11 1.86 -31.60
C SER A 39 -10.41 1.49 -32.92
N SER A 40 -9.14 1.84 -33.10
CA SER A 40 -8.38 1.40 -34.28
C SER A 40 -8.16 -0.13 -34.26
N PHE A 41 -8.14 -0.76 -35.45
CA PHE A 41 -7.90 -2.19 -35.68
C PHE A 41 -8.95 -3.20 -35.15
N ILE A 42 -10.16 -2.76 -34.76
CA ILE A 42 -11.21 -3.65 -34.21
C ILE A 42 -12.59 -3.42 -34.85
N ALA A 43 -13.52 -4.36 -34.63
CA ALA A 43 -14.86 -4.36 -35.25
C ALA A 43 -15.87 -3.35 -34.66
N ARG A 44 -15.48 -2.55 -33.65
CA ARG A 44 -16.29 -1.44 -33.10
C ARG A 44 -15.81 -0.13 -33.70
N THR A 45 -16.71 0.82 -33.94
CA THR A 45 -16.34 2.19 -34.38
C THR A 45 -15.95 3.07 -33.20
N ASN A 46 -16.56 2.82 -32.04
CA ASN A 46 -16.47 3.65 -30.85
C ASN A 46 -16.48 2.78 -29.58
N THR A 47 -15.96 3.30 -28.48
CA THR A 47 -16.21 2.74 -27.14
C THR A 47 -17.61 3.15 -26.64
N CYS A 48 -18.16 2.41 -25.68
CA CYS A 48 -19.48 2.73 -25.12
C CYS A 48 -19.45 4.06 -24.34
N GLY A 49 -18.38 4.34 -23.61
CA GLY A 49 -18.27 5.51 -22.73
C GLY A 49 -17.89 6.83 -23.39
N GLU A 50 -17.40 6.85 -24.64
CA GLU A 50 -16.93 8.09 -25.29
C GLU A 50 -18.03 8.92 -25.97
N LEU A 51 -19.20 8.33 -26.25
CA LEU A 51 -20.24 8.98 -27.03
C LEU A 51 -20.89 10.17 -26.31
N ARG A 52 -21.11 11.27 -27.04
CA ARG A 52 -21.62 12.56 -26.55
C ARG A 52 -22.59 13.15 -27.57
N SER A 53 -23.28 14.23 -27.21
CA SER A 53 -24.12 15.05 -28.10
C SER A 53 -23.40 15.54 -29.38
N SER A 54 -22.07 15.62 -29.40
CA SER A 54 -21.27 15.84 -30.62
C SER A 54 -21.33 14.71 -31.66
N HIS A 55 -21.86 13.54 -31.30
CA HIS A 55 -21.97 12.35 -32.16
C HIS A 55 -23.39 12.14 -32.72
N LEU A 56 -24.33 13.06 -32.46
CA LEU A 56 -25.71 12.95 -32.91
C LEU A 56 -25.81 12.73 -34.43
N GLY A 57 -26.64 11.76 -34.84
CA GLY A 57 -26.84 11.37 -36.23
C GLY A 57 -25.76 10.46 -36.82
N GLN A 58 -24.69 10.13 -36.09
CA GLN A 58 -23.68 9.18 -36.55
C GLN A 58 -24.18 7.74 -36.40
N GLU A 59 -23.90 6.90 -37.41
CA GLU A 59 -24.05 5.44 -37.32
C GLU A 59 -22.81 4.88 -36.60
N VAL A 60 -23.02 4.12 -35.53
CA VAL A 60 -21.97 3.54 -34.68
C VAL A 60 -22.16 2.04 -34.51
N THR A 61 -21.06 1.30 -34.35
CA THR A 61 -21.05 -0.11 -33.95
C THR A 61 -20.30 -0.25 -32.63
N LEU A 62 -20.98 -0.81 -31.62
CA LEU A 62 -20.49 -0.96 -30.25
C LEU A 62 -20.52 -2.42 -29.83
N CYS A 63 -19.52 -2.86 -29.07
CA CYS A 63 -19.45 -4.22 -28.52
C CYS A 63 -19.20 -4.17 -27.01
N GLY A 64 -20.05 -4.82 -26.22
CA GLY A 64 -19.99 -4.75 -24.76
C GLY A 64 -20.90 -5.75 -24.03
N TRP A 65 -20.98 -5.60 -22.71
CA TRP A 65 -21.78 -6.42 -21.82
C TRP A 65 -23.14 -5.76 -21.52
N ILE A 66 -24.22 -6.53 -21.50
CA ILE A 66 -25.54 -6.05 -21.03
C ILE A 66 -25.48 -5.92 -19.50
N GLN A 67 -25.21 -4.72 -18.98
CA GLN A 67 -25.15 -4.50 -17.53
C GLN A 67 -26.55 -4.47 -16.89
N TYR A 68 -27.52 -3.91 -17.60
CA TYR A 68 -28.88 -3.73 -17.09
C TYR A 68 -29.88 -3.71 -18.23
N ARG A 69 -31.08 -4.27 -18.02
CA ARG A 69 -32.20 -4.20 -18.97
C ARG A 69 -33.47 -3.78 -18.24
N ARG A 70 -34.19 -2.79 -18.78
CA ARG A 70 -35.49 -2.35 -18.28
C ARG A 70 -36.60 -2.93 -19.15
N GLN A 71 -37.13 -4.08 -18.73
CA GLN A 71 -38.18 -4.81 -19.45
C GLN A 71 -37.78 -5.00 -20.93
N ASN A 72 -38.65 -4.63 -21.87
CA ASN A 72 -38.40 -4.72 -23.32
C ASN A 72 -38.21 -3.32 -23.96
N ILE A 73 -37.86 -2.29 -23.17
CA ILE A 73 -37.83 -0.88 -23.61
C ILE A 73 -36.40 -0.46 -23.98
N PHE A 74 -35.45 -0.64 -23.07
CA PHE A 74 -34.04 -0.33 -23.30
C PHE A 74 -33.13 -1.24 -22.46
N LEU A 75 -31.86 -1.27 -22.83
CA LEU A 75 -30.78 -1.80 -22.00
C LEU A 75 -29.62 -0.82 -21.90
N VAL A 76 -28.72 -1.07 -20.95
CA VAL A 76 -27.46 -0.35 -20.80
C VAL A 76 -26.33 -1.29 -21.20
N LEU A 77 -25.59 -0.89 -22.23
CA LEU A 77 -24.40 -1.59 -22.70
C LEU A 77 -23.18 -0.99 -22.01
N ARG A 78 -22.34 -1.84 -21.44
CA ARG A 78 -21.07 -1.48 -20.77
C ARG A 78 -19.89 -1.95 -21.62
N ASP A 79 -18.87 -1.14 -21.73
CA ASP A 79 -17.49 -1.62 -21.91
C ASP A 79 -16.57 -1.01 -20.84
N PHE A 80 -15.26 -1.17 -21.00
CA PHE A 80 -14.28 -0.65 -20.04
C PHE A 80 -14.32 0.89 -19.90
N HIS A 81 -14.69 1.61 -20.97
CA HIS A 81 -14.66 3.08 -20.98
C HIS A 81 -15.94 3.71 -20.43
N GLY A 82 -17.01 2.93 -20.29
CA GLY A 82 -18.24 3.37 -19.63
C GLY A 82 -19.48 2.68 -20.15
N LEU A 83 -20.59 3.41 -20.03
CA LEU A 83 -21.95 2.92 -20.26
C LEU A 83 -22.61 3.72 -21.37
N VAL A 84 -23.51 3.10 -22.13
CA VAL A 84 -24.44 3.79 -23.04
C VAL A 84 -25.82 3.15 -23.02
N GLN A 85 -26.87 3.95 -23.21
CA GLN A 85 -28.25 3.47 -23.32
C GLN A 85 -28.55 3.03 -24.75
N ILE A 86 -29.11 1.83 -24.88
CA ILE A 86 -29.48 1.17 -26.13
C ILE A 86 -31.00 0.98 -26.15
N VAL A 87 -31.69 1.65 -27.09
CA VAL A 87 -33.15 1.56 -27.23
C VAL A 87 -33.51 0.27 -27.96
N ILE A 88 -34.35 -0.55 -27.34
CA ILE A 88 -34.83 -1.79 -27.97
C ILE A 88 -35.92 -1.40 -28.99
N PRO A 89 -35.77 -1.76 -30.29
CA PRO A 89 -36.74 -1.38 -31.30
C PRO A 89 -38.07 -2.11 -31.07
N GLN A 90 -39.19 -1.42 -31.34
CA GLN A 90 -40.54 -1.97 -31.11
C GLN A 90 -41.24 -2.40 -32.40
N ASP A 91 -40.72 -2.00 -33.56
CA ASP A 91 -41.29 -2.29 -34.87
C ASP A 91 -41.20 -3.79 -35.22
N GLU A 92 -42.24 -4.33 -35.85
CA GLU A 92 -42.33 -5.72 -36.32
C GLU A 92 -41.12 -6.13 -37.18
N SER A 93 -40.63 -5.22 -38.04
CA SER A 93 -39.46 -5.45 -38.91
C SER A 93 -38.14 -5.64 -38.15
N ALA A 94 -38.11 -5.32 -36.86
CA ALA A 94 -36.94 -5.48 -35.99
C ALA A 94 -37.15 -6.57 -34.91
N ALA A 95 -38.15 -7.45 -35.07
CA ALA A 95 -38.47 -8.50 -34.10
C ALA A 95 -37.29 -9.43 -33.77
N SER A 96 -36.40 -9.71 -34.73
CA SER A 96 -35.18 -10.50 -34.53
C SER A 96 -34.17 -9.82 -33.58
N VAL A 97 -33.93 -8.52 -33.79
CA VAL A 97 -33.09 -7.68 -32.92
C VAL A 97 -33.68 -7.58 -31.52
N LYS A 98 -34.99 -7.32 -31.43
CA LYS A 98 -35.74 -7.27 -30.17
C LYS A 98 -35.61 -8.59 -29.40
N LYS A 99 -35.74 -9.73 -30.09
CA LYS A 99 -35.59 -11.06 -29.49
C LYS A 99 -34.20 -11.24 -28.86
N ILE A 100 -33.12 -10.96 -29.61
CA ILE A 100 -31.73 -11.08 -29.12
C ILE A 100 -31.52 -10.26 -27.84
N LEU A 101 -31.90 -8.98 -27.85
CA LEU A 101 -31.67 -8.05 -26.73
C LEU A 101 -32.57 -8.33 -25.51
N CYS A 102 -33.76 -8.92 -25.71
CA CYS A 102 -34.69 -9.28 -24.63
C CYS A 102 -34.47 -10.69 -24.04
N GLU A 103 -33.88 -11.63 -24.78
CA GLU A 103 -33.63 -12.99 -24.30
C GLU A 103 -32.23 -13.16 -23.67
N ALA A 104 -31.23 -12.40 -24.12
CA ALA A 104 -29.88 -12.46 -23.57
C ALA A 104 -29.86 -12.19 -22.04
N PRO A 105 -29.23 -13.04 -21.22
CA PRO A 105 -29.02 -12.76 -19.79
C PRO A 105 -28.19 -11.49 -19.55
N VAL A 106 -28.35 -10.88 -18.37
CA VAL A 106 -27.44 -9.83 -17.88
C VAL A 106 -26.00 -10.39 -17.83
N GLU A 107 -25.01 -9.54 -18.09
CA GLU A 107 -23.59 -9.87 -18.34
C GLU A 107 -23.31 -10.72 -19.60
N SER A 108 -24.28 -10.89 -20.51
CA SER A 108 -24.00 -11.43 -21.86
C SER A 108 -23.33 -10.38 -22.76
N VAL A 109 -22.49 -10.84 -23.69
CA VAL A 109 -21.72 -10.00 -24.62
C VAL A 109 -22.48 -9.85 -25.93
N VAL A 110 -22.76 -8.61 -26.34
CA VAL A 110 -23.47 -8.29 -27.59
C VAL A 110 -22.71 -7.26 -28.42
N GLN A 111 -22.86 -7.38 -29.74
CA GLN A 111 -22.54 -6.33 -30.71
C GLN A 111 -23.84 -5.66 -31.15
N VAL A 112 -23.83 -4.33 -31.22
CA VAL A 112 -24.99 -3.49 -31.54
C VAL A 112 -24.54 -2.43 -32.54
N SER A 113 -25.25 -2.30 -33.65
CA SER A 113 -25.08 -1.19 -34.59
C SER A 113 -26.36 -0.36 -34.70
N GLY A 114 -26.22 0.95 -34.77
CA GLY A 114 -27.34 1.87 -34.86
C GLY A 114 -26.92 3.33 -34.77
N THR A 115 -27.90 4.21 -34.78
CA THR A 115 -27.67 5.65 -34.88
C THR A 115 -27.72 6.32 -33.52
N VAL A 116 -26.78 7.22 -33.24
CA VAL A 116 -26.79 8.07 -32.04
C VAL A 116 -27.91 9.10 -32.14
N VAL A 117 -28.82 9.10 -31.17
CA VAL A 117 -29.93 10.07 -31.07
C VAL A 117 -29.92 10.76 -29.71
N ALA A 118 -30.53 11.94 -29.63
CA ALA A 118 -30.74 12.62 -28.36
C ALA A 118 -31.84 11.89 -27.59
N ARG A 119 -31.73 11.84 -26.27
CA ARG A 119 -32.83 11.33 -25.45
C ARG A 119 -34.05 12.24 -25.56
N PRO A 120 -35.27 11.72 -25.34
CA PRO A 120 -36.46 12.55 -25.23
C PRO A 120 -36.27 13.60 -24.11
N PRO A 121 -36.77 14.85 -24.30
CA PRO A 121 -36.65 15.90 -23.29
C PRO A 121 -37.16 15.46 -21.91
N GLY A 122 -36.36 15.64 -20.88
CA GLY A 122 -36.64 15.21 -19.51
C GLY A 122 -36.25 13.75 -19.20
N GLN A 123 -35.62 13.03 -20.13
CA GLN A 123 -35.03 11.69 -19.90
C GLN A 123 -33.49 11.69 -19.95
N GLU A 124 -32.86 12.86 -19.99
CA GLU A 124 -31.43 13.03 -19.82
C GLU A 124 -30.99 12.49 -18.45
N ASN A 125 -29.80 11.89 -18.39
CA ASN A 125 -29.22 11.38 -17.14
C ASN A 125 -27.94 12.13 -16.77
N PRO A 126 -28.01 13.22 -15.97
CA PRO A 126 -26.83 14.01 -15.58
C PRO A 126 -25.75 13.23 -14.83
N LYS A 127 -26.04 12.02 -14.32
CA LYS A 127 -25.09 11.15 -13.63
C LYS A 127 -24.27 10.24 -14.56
N MET A 128 -24.51 10.33 -15.87
CA MET A 128 -23.94 9.44 -16.88
C MET A 128 -23.29 10.30 -17.98
N PRO A 129 -22.02 10.09 -18.36
CA PRO A 129 -21.36 10.93 -19.38
C PRO A 129 -22.02 10.85 -20.77
N THR A 130 -22.67 9.74 -21.10
CA THR A 130 -23.51 9.59 -22.30
C THR A 130 -25.00 9.92 -22.01
N GLY A 131 -25.27 10.71 -20.98
CA GLY A 131 -26.61 10.88 -20.40
C GLY A 131 -27.59 11.67 -21.26
N GLU A 132 -27.10 12.48 -22.20
CA GLU A 132 -27.90 13.27 -23.15
C GLU A 132 -28.33 12.46 -24.38
N ILE A 133 -27.73 11.29 -24.62
CA ILE A 133 -27.89 10.50 -25.83
C ILE A 133 -28.30 9.05 -25.54
N GLU A 134 -28.78 8.38 -26.58
CA GLU A 134 -29.03 6.94 -26.63
C GLU A 134 -28.82 6.42 -28.06
N ILE A 135 -28.68 5.11 -28.22
CA ILE A 135 -28.50 4.47 -29.53
C ILE A 135 -29.82 3.85 -29.97
N LYS A 136 -30.35 4.30 -31.11
CA LYS A 136 -31.48 3.64 -31.77
C LYS A 136 -30.95 2.47 -32.60
N VAL A 137 -31.19 1.24 -32.13
CA VAL A 137 -30.61 0.03 -32.73
C VAL A 137 -31.18 -0.25 -34.11
N LYS A 138 -30.29 -0.64 -35.01
CA LYS A 138 -30.57 -1.13 -36.37
C LYS A 138 -30.30 -2.64 -36.48
N THR A 139 -29.20 -3.12 -35.91
CA THR A 139 -28.83 -4.55 -35.86
C THR A 139 -28.22 -4.91 -34.51
N ALA A 140 -28.38 -6.16 -34.09
CA ALA A 140 -27.70 -6.70 -32.91
C ALA A 140 -27.32 -8.17 -33.12
N GLU A 141 -26.24 -8.59 -32.48
CA GLU A 141 -25.70 -9.95 -32.49
C GLU A 141 -25.30 -10.34 -31.05
N LEU A 142 -25.63 -11.58 -30.65
CA LEU A 142 -25.19 -12.15 -29.38
C LEU A 142 -23.86 -12.85 -29.58
N LEU A 143 -22.78 -12.24 -29.11
CA LEU A 143 -21.43 -12.78 -29.24
C LEU A 143 -21.14 -13.88 -28.21
N ASN A 144 -21.66 -13.75 -26.98
CA ASN A 144 -21.56 -14.78 -25.96
C ASN A 144 -22.65 -14.63 -24.87
N SER A 145 -23.12 -15.74 -24.30
CA SER A 145 -24.22 -15.77 -23.31
C SER A 145 -23.73 -16.10 -21.90
N CYS A 146 -24.23 -15.40 -20.89
CA CYS A 146 -23.82 -15.59 -19.49
C CYS A 146 -24.71 -16.59 -18.74
N LYS A 147 -24.10 -17.45 -17.90
CA LYS A 147 -24.82 -18.30 -16.92
C LYS A 147 -25.00 -17.55 -15.60
N LYS A 148 -25.98 -17.95 -14.80
CA LYS A 148 -26.26 -17.35 -13.47
C LYS A 148 -25.03 -17.47 -12.55
N LEU A 149 -24.53 -16.34 -12.07
CA LEU A 149 -23.29 -16.23 -11.29
C LEU A 149 -23.41 -16.91 -9.90
N PRO A 150 -22.42 -17.71 -9.44
CA PRO A 150 -22.54 -18.48 -8.18
C PRO A 150 -21.48 -18.12 -7.11
N PHE A 151 -21.83 -17.37 -6.04
CA PHE A 151 -20.94 -17.24 -4.87
C PHE A 151 -21.61 -16.80 -3.54
N GLU A 152 -21.21 -17.47 -2.44
CA GLU A 152 -21.07 -16.99 -1.04
C GLU A 152 -19.82 -17.70 -0.42
N ILE A 153 -19.20 -17.18 0.67
CA ILE A 153 -17.73 -17.32 0.97
C ILE A 153 -17.38 -17.67 2.46
N LYS A 154 -16.19 -18.30 2.72
CA LYS A 154 -15.31 -18.31 3.95
C LYS A 154 -14.02 -19.20 3.75
N ASP A 155 -12.90 -19.20 4.52
CA ASP A 155 -12.12 -18.15 5.25
C ASP A 155 -10.71 -18.62 5.78
N PHE A 156 -9.84 -17.71 6.27
CA PHE A 156 -8.65 -17.85 7.20
C PHE A 156 -7.48 -18.87 6.91
N VAL A 157 -6.19 -18.76 7.32
CA VAL A 157 -5.29 -17.73 7.92
C VAL A 157 -3.77 -18.16 7.82
N LYS A 158 -2.78 -17.22 7.97
CA LYS A 158 -1.29 -17.41 8.15
C LYS A 158 -0.48 -17.90 6.91
N GLY A 159 0.87 -17.81 6.83
CA GLY A 159 1.94 -17.22 7.69
C GLY A 159 3.38 -17.30 7.07
N ALA A 160 4.25 -16.30 7.33
CA ALA A 160 5.47 -15.87 6.58
C ALA A 160 6.66 -16.84 6.33
N LYS A 161 6.98 -17.11 5.04
CA LYS A 161 8.23 -17.75 4.53
C LYS A 161 8.67 -17.22 3.14
N GLU A 162 9.70 -17.83 2.53
CA GLU A 162 10.00 -17.67 1.09
C GLU A 162 9.29 -18.75 0.27
N PHE A 163 8.80 -18.39 -0.92
CA PHE A 163 8.32 -19.38 -1.89
C PHE A 163 9.51 -20.12 -2.53
N LEU A 164 9.56 -21.43 -2.35
CA LEU A 164 10.56 -22.31 -2.95
C LEU A 164 10.08 -22.83 -4.31
N VAL A 165 10.99 -22.88 -5.29
CA VAL A 165 10.78 -23.52 -6.59
C VAL A 165 11.79 -24.65 -6.74
N PRO A 166 11.36 -25.92 -6.84
CA PRO A 166 12.30 -27.04 -6.87
C PRO A 166 13.09 -27.06 -8.18
N SER A 167 14.38 -27.38 -8.10
CA SER A 167 15.23 -27.61 -9.26
C SER A 167 15.09 -29.05 -9.76
N ARG A 168 15.47 -29.30 -11.02
CA ARG A 168 15.73 -30.66 -11.52
C ARG A 168 17.05 -31.23 -11.00
N GLU A 169 17.89 -30.40 -10.38
CA GLU A 169 19.07 -30.87 -9.63
C GLU A 169 18.64 -31.39 -8.25
N PRO A 170 18.91 -32.66 -7.90
CA PRO A 170 18.48 -33.25 -6.64
C PRO A 170 18.90 -32.44 -5.41
N GLY A 171 17.96 -32.17 -4.52
CA GLY A 171 18.21 -31.47 -3.25
C GLY A 171 18.49 -29.97 -3.37
N LYS A 172 18.33 -29.36 -4.55
CA LYS A 172 18.48 -27.91 -4.76
C LYS A 172 17.14 -27.26 -5.08
N PHE A 173 16.98 -26.03 -4.58
CA PHE A 173 15.79 -25.21 -4.75
C PHE A 173 16.22 -23.79 -5.11
N TYR A 174 15.43 -23.12 -5.93
CA TYR A 174 15.44 -21.66 -6.03
C TYR A 174 14.45 -21.10 -5.00
N SER A 175 14.60 -19.84 -4.61
CA SER A 175 13.52 -19.08 -3.98
C SER A 175 13.07 -17.94 -4.87
N LEU A 176 11.78 -17.61 -4.82
CA LEU A 176 11.25 -16.41 -5.47
C LEU A 176 11.63 -15.18 -4.65
N PRO A 177 12.11 -14.09 -5.29
CA PRO A 177 12.68 -12.96 -4.57
C PRO A 177 11.61 -12.15 -3.83
N GLN A 178 11.86 -11.86 -2.55
CA GLN A 178 11.05 -10.94 -1.75
C GLN A 178 11.14 -9.48 -2.22
N SER A 179 12.24 -9.14 -2.90
CA SER A 179 12.54 -7.89 -3.62
C SER A 179 13.85 -8.08 -4.41
N PRO A 180 14.17 -7.24 -5.42
CA PRO A 180 15.46 -7.29 -6.13
C PRO A 180 16.65 -6.73 -5.32
N GLN A 181 16.58 -6.70 -3.98
CA GLN A 181 17.51 -5.97 -3.09
C GLN A 181 19.00 -6.33 -3.25
N GLN A 182 19.35 -7.59 -3.48
CA GLN A 182 20.76 -7.96 -3.72
C GLN A 182 21.22 -7.53 -5.13
N PHE A 183 20.38 -7.76 -6.15
CA PHE A 183 20.73 -7.46 -7.54
C PHE A 183 20.85 -5.97 -7.82
N LYS A 184 20.01 -5.11 -7.23
CA LYS A 184 20.12 -3.66 -7.42
C LYS A 184 21.41 -3.07 -6.84
N GLN A 185 21.91 -3.61 -5.72
CA GLN A 185 23.24 -3.27 -5.20
C GLN A 185 24.35 -3.73 -6.17
N LEU A 186 24.30 -4.97 -6.67
CA LEU A 186 25.26 -5.47 -7.66
C LEU A 186 25.25 -4.64 -8.97
N LEU A 187 24.13 -4.05 -9.37
CA LEU A 187 24.06 -3.13 -10.51
C LEU A 187 24.80 -1.80 -10.25
N MET A 188 24.71 -1.25 -9.03
CA MET A 188 25.48 -0.04 -8.65
C MET A 188 26.99 -0.33 -8.72
N ILE A 189 27.40 -1.49 -8.20
CA ILE A 189 28.80 -1.98 -8.25
C ILE A 189 29.23 -2.24 -9.71
N GLY A 190 28.32 -2.72 -10.55
CA GLY A 190 28.51 -2.88 -12.00
C GLY A 190 28.55 -1.58 -12.80
N GLY A 191 28.49 -0.40 -12.15
CA GLY A 191 28.61 0.91 -12.79
C GLY A 191 27.32 1.48 -13.37
N PHE A 192 26.15 0.92 -13.07
CA PHE A 192 24.88 1.55 -13.39
C PHE A 192 24.57 2.65 -12.35
N ASP A 193 24.72 3.92 -12.73
CA ASP A 193 24.50 5.08 -11.84
C ASP A 193 23.08 5.12 -11.25
N ARG A 194 22.08 4.71 -12.05
CA ARG A 194 20.65 4.75 -11.67
C ARG A 194 19.93 3.55 -12.24
N TYR A 195 19.17 2.87 -11.41
CA TYR A 195 18.35 1.74 -11.75
C TYR A 195 16.92 1.96 -11.26
N PHE A 196 15.94 1.52 -12.05
CA PHE A 196 14.61 1.28 -11.55
C PHE A 196 14.00 0.04 -12.21
N GLN A 197 13.07 -0.62 -11.52
CA GLN A 197 12.29 -1.72 -12.06
C GLN A 197 10.89 -1.73 -11.44
N VAL A 198 9.87 -2.00 -12.27
CA VAL A 198 8.56 -2.42 -11.79
C VAL A 198 8.62 -3.93 -11.58
N ALA A 199 8.92 -4.36 -10.36
CA ALA A 199 9.24 -5.74 -10.02
C ALA A 199 8.02 -6.48 -9.45
N ARG A 200 7.90 -7.77 -9.76
CA ARG A 200 7.07 -8.71 -8.99
C ARG A 200 7.88 -9.22 -7.81
N CYS A 201 7.27 -9.16 -6.63
CA CYS A 201 7.89 -9.51 -5.37
C CYS A 201 7.02 -10.55 -4.67
N TYR A 202 7.68 -11.54 -4.08
CA TYR A 202 7.03 -12.75 -3.57
C TYR A 202 7.33 -12.96 -2.10
N ARG A 203 6.29 -13.07 -1.27
CA ARG A 203 6.42 -13.39 0.15
C ARG A 203 5.35 -14.41 0.51
N ASP A 204 5.74 -15.55 1.05
CA ASP A 204 4.80 -16.59 1.54
C ASP A 204 4.23 -16.15 2.90
N GLU A 205 3.71 -14.93 2.96
CA GLU A 205 3.09 -14.32 4.13
C GLU A 205 1.61 -14.67 4.20
N GLY A 206 1.14 -14.85 5.43
CA GLY A 206 -0.30 -14.87 5.68
C GLY A 206 -0.89 -13.55 5.22
N SER A 207 -1.78 -13.59 4.23
CA SER A 207 -2.39 -12.38 3.68
C SER A 207 -3.00 -11.56 4.81
N ARG A 208 -2.87 -10.24 4.69
CA ARG A 208 -3.72 -9.28 5.38
C ARG A 208 -4.60 -8.63 4.29
N PRO A 209 -5.67 -7.88 4.63
CA PRO A 209 -6.49 -7.18 3.62
C PRO A 209 -5.69 -6.25 2.68
N ASP A 210 -4.47 -5.93 3.10
CA ASP A 210 -3.51 -5.02 2.50
C ASP A 210 -2.19 -5.70 2.06
N ARG A 211 -2.13 -7.05 2.06
CA ARG A 211 -0.98 -7.86 1.59
C ARG A 211 -1.41 -9.00 0.66
N GLN A 212 -0.60 -9.26 -0.37
CA GLN A 212 -0.75 -10.36 -1.33
C GLN A 212 0.54 -11.19 -1.36
N PRO A 213 0.48 -12.50 -1.71
CA PRO A 213 1.68 -13.34 -1.81
C PRO A 213 2.59 -12.95 -2.98
N GLU A 214 2.00 -12.45 -4.07
CA GLU A 214 2.67 -11.73 -5.15
C GLU A 214 2.16 -10.29 -5.15
N PHE A 215 3.06 -9.31 -5.15
CA PHE A 215 2.74 -7.88 -5.20
C PHE A 215 3.75 -7.13 -6.06
N THR A 216 3.43 -5.88 -6.41
CA THR A 216 4.24 -5.06 -7.32
C THR A 216 4.98 -3.96 -6.55
N GLN A 217 6.30 -3.85 -6.79
CA GLN A 217 7.11 -2.73 -6.30
C GLN A 217 7.65 -1.89 -7.46
N ILE A 218 7.79 -0.59 -7.25
CA ILE A 218 8.72 0.25 -8.03
C ILE A 218 10.01 0.30 -7.21
N ASP A 219 10.96 -0.57 -7.53
CA ASP A 219 12.30 -0.55 -6.96
C ASP A 219 13.15 0.51 -7.67
N ILE A 220 13.85 1.34 -6.90
CA ILE A 220 14.79 2.37 -7.36
C ILE A 220 16.07 2.24 -6.55
N GLU A 221 17.22 2.34 -7.22
CA GLU A 221 18.55 2.43 -6.59
C GLU A 221 19.43 3.41 -7.37
N MET A 222 20.26 4.17 -6.66
CA MET A 222 21.19 5.14 -7.24
C MET A 222 22.56 5.12 -6.56
N SER A 223 23.59 5.35 -7.36
CA SER A 223 24.96 5.60 -6.90
C SER A 223 25.17 7.09 -6.58
N PHE A 224 26.18 7.37 -5.74
CA PHE A 224 26.64 8.72 -5.36
C PHE A 224 25.52 9.63 -4.82
N VAL A 225 24.56 9.04 -4.11
CA VAL A 225 23.37 9.70 -3.59
C VAL A 225 23.37 9.70 -2.06
N ASP A 226 22.79 10.75 -1.46
CA ASP A 226 22.45 10.79 -0.04
C ASP A 226 20.94 10.59 0.18
N GLN A 227 20.52 10.57 1.44
CA GLN A 227 19.11 10.36 1.81
C GLN A 227 18.20 11.44 1.21
N THR A 228 18.63 12.70 1.26
CA THR A 228 17.90 13.85 0.71
C THR A 228 17.71 13.73 -0.80
N GLY A 229 18.72 13.26 -1.54
CA GLY A 229 18.66 13.06 -2.99
C GLY A 229 17.63 12.00 -3.40
N ILE A 230 17.52 10.90 -2.65
CA ILE A 230 16.45 9.90 -2.88
C ILE A 230 15.08 10.49 -2.54
N GLN A 231 14.93 11.20 -1.42
CA GLN A 231 13.66 11.83 -1.03
C GLN A 231 13.16 12.81 -2.11
N GLN A 232 14.03 13.70 -2.61
CA GLN A 232 13.72 14.65 -3.68
C GLN A 232 13.34 13.96 -5.01
N LEU A 233 13.98 12.84 -5.35
CA LEU A 233 13.61 12.06 -6.53
C LEU A 233 12.17 11.52 -6.42
N ILE A 234 11.80 10.99 -5.26
CA ILE A 234 10.48 10.38 -5.03
C ILE A 234 9.39 11.44 -4.94
N GLU A 235 9.67 12.57 -4.32
CA GLU A 235 8.84 13.77 -4.34
C GLU A 235 8.54 14.23 -5.78
N GLY A 236 9.58 14.38 -6.60
CA GLY A 236 9.43 14.74 -8.02
C GLY A 236 8.68 13.68 -8.84
N LEU A 237 8.95 12.39 -8.60
CA LEU A 237 8.27 11.28 -9.25
C LEU A 237 6.77 11.28 -8.94
N LEU A 238 6.40 11.43 -7.66
CA LEU A 238 5.00 11.44 -7.24
C LEU A 238 4.27 12.70 -7.72
N GLN A 239 4.89 13.88 -7.65
CA GLN A 239 4.32 15.11 -8.20
C GLN A 239 4.09 15.00 -9.72
N TYR A 240 5.03 14.44 -10.48
CA TYR A 240 4.91 14.31 -11.94
C TYR A 240 3.89 13.24 -12.37
N SER A 241 3.76 12.15 -11.61
CA SER A 241 2.84 11.03 -11.91
C SER A 241 1.45 11.19 -11.28
N TRP A 242 1.22 12.22 -10.47
CA TRP A 242 -0.05 12.40 -9.76
C TRP A 242 -1.25 12.59 -10.71
N PRO A 243 -2.39 11.92 -10.48
CA PRO A 243 -3.58 12.16 -11.28
C PRO A 243 -4.12 13.58 -11.08
N SER A 244 -4.37 14.28 -12.18
CA SER A 244 -4.82 15.69 -12.15
C SER A 244 -6.21 15.89 -11.52
N ASP A 245 -7.03 14.83 -11.46
CA ASP A 245 -8.32 14.79 -10.77
C ASP A 245 -8.20 14.63 -9.25
N ARG A 246 -7.00 14.33 -8.72
CA ARG A 246 -6.73 14.08 -7.29
C ARG A 246 -6.02 15.24 -6.59
N GLY A 247 -6.16 16.45 -7.13
CA GLY A 247 -5.56 17.67 -6.60
C GLY A 247 -4.05 17.79 -6.87
N ALA A 248 -3.44 18.86 -6.37
CA ALA A 248 -1.99 19.09 -6.51
C ALA A 248 -1.22 18.54 -5.30
N VAL A 249 -0.06 17.92 -5.56
CA VAL A 249 0.87 17.47 -4.53
C VAL A 249 1.83 18.59 -4.17
N ALA A 250 1.81 19.02 -2.90
CA ALA A 250 2.70 20.04 -2.37
C ALA A 250 4.07 19.43 -2.03
N LEU A 251 5.15 20.14 -2.39
CA LEU A 251 6.54 19.76 -2.11
C LEU A 251 7.28 20.88 -1.35
N PRO A 252 8.34 20.57 -0.58
CA PRO A 252 8.77 19.22 -0.21
C PRO A 252 7.77 18.55 0.74
N PHE A 253 7.88 17.23 0.94
CA PHE A 253 7.05 16.57 1.94
C PHE A 253 7.54 16.91 3.35
N PRO A 254 6.61 17.03 4.34
CA PRO A 254 7.00 17.08 5.74
C PRO A 254 7.88 15.87 6.12
N SER A 255 8.82 16.08 7.04
CA SER A 255 9.66 15.01 7.59
C SER A 255 9.57 15.01 9.11
N MET A 256 9.68 13.82 9.70
CA MET A 256 9.61 13.57 11.14
C MET A 256 10.53 12.43 11.51
N THR A 257 11.21 12.49 12.66
CA THR A 257 12.00 11.35 13.13
C THR A 257 11.11 10.22 13.62
N PHE A 258 11.58 8.97 13.55
CA PHE A 258 10.91 7.79 14.09
C PHE A 258 10.55 7.98 15.58
N ALA A 259 11.46 8.58 16.36
CA ALA A 259 11.23 8.92 17.76
C ALA A 259 10.05 9.89 17.95
N GLU A 260 9.97 10.96 17.14
CA GLU A 260 8.84 11.89 17.17
C GLU A 260 7.53 11.24 16.71
N ALA A 261 7.57 10.40 15.68
CA ALA A 261 6.39 9.68 15.17
C ALA A 261 5.81 8.74 16.23
N LEU A 262 6.64 7.95 16.90
CA LEU A 262 6.23 7.13 18.04
C LEU A 262 5.76 7.98 19.23
N ALA A 263 6.48 9.04 19.61
CA ALA A 263 6.15 9.84 20.77
C ALA A 263 4.85 10.66 20.62
N THR A 264 4.54 11.14 19.40
CA THR A 264 3.41 12.04 19.12
C THR A 264 2.21 11.36 18.46
N TYR A 265 2.40 10.19 17.83
CA TYR A 265 1.33 9.44 17.18
C TYR A 265 1.29 7.94 17.51
N GLY A 266 2.27 7.40 18.24
CA GLY A 266 2.27 5.99 18.65
C GLY A 266 2.53 4.98 17.52
N THR A 267 2.95 5.46 16.35
CA THR A 267 3.27 4.65 15.18
C THR A 267 4.25 5.39 14.27
N ASP A 268 5.13 4.61 13.67
CA ASP A 268 5.98 4.86 12.50
C ASP A 268 5.22 5.30 11.23
N LYS A 269 3.93 4.99 11.10
CA LYS A 269 3.09 5.35 9.94
C LYS A 269 1.85 6.16 10.37
N PRO A 270 2.03 7.40 10.84
CA PRO A 270 0.91 8.21 11.32
C PRO A 270 0.02 8.71 10.18
N ASP A 271 -1.30 8.62 10.36
CA ASP A 271 -2.23 9.46 9.60
C ASP A 271 -2.21 10.87 10.19
N THR A 272 -1.62 11.81 9.44
CA THR A 272 -1.38 13.22 9.81
C THR A 272 -2.49 14.16 9.35
N ARG A 273 -3.55 13.66 8.69
CA ARG A 273 -4.68 14.48 8.22
C ARG A 273 -5.52 15.07 9.36
N PHE A 274 -5.43 14.50 10.56
CA PHE A 274 -6.18 14.94 11.73
C PHE A 274 -5.29 15.07 12.97
N GLY A 275 -5.81 15.75 14.00
CA GLY A 275 -5.10 16.06 15.24
C GLY A 275 -5.02 14.87 16.22
N MET A 276 -5.49 15.08 17.46
CA MET A 276 -5.42 14.08 18.54
C MET A 276 -4.00 13.54 18.80
N LYS A 277 -2.99 14.43 18.77
CA LYS A 277 -1.60 14.06 19.10
C LYS A 277 -1.51 13.53 20.53
N ILE A 278 -0.59 12.58 20.71
CA ILE A 278 -0.16 12.10 22.03
C ILE A 278 0.68 13.20 22.67
N ILE A 279 0.34 13.56 23.90
CA ILE A 279 1.05 14.57 24.68
C ILE A 279 1.51 13.94 26.00
N ASP A 280 2.74 14.23 26.40
CA ASP A 280 3.30 13.83 27.69
C ASP A 280 2.86 14.78 28.80
N ILE A 281 2.23 14.22 29.82
CA ILE A 281 1.69 14.94 30.98
C ILE A 281 2.36 14.51 32.29
N SER A 282 3.42 13.69 32.21
CA SER A 282 4.11 13.11 33.37
C SER A 282 4.56 14.16 34.39
N ASN A 283 5.00 15.34 33.91
CA ASN A 283 5.43 16.44 34.77
C ASN A 283 4.28 17.04 35.60
N VAL A 284 3.06 17.10 35.06
CA VAL A 284 1.87 17.62 35.77
C VAL A 284 1.47 16.70 36.91
N PHE A 285 1.60 15.38 36.70
CA PHE A 285 1.19 14.35 37.65
C PHE A 285 2.31 13.86 38.58
N ARG A 286 3.51 14.47 38.56
CA ARG A 286 4.65 14.06 39.40
C ARG A 286 4.34 14.02 40.90
N ASN A 287 3.49 14.93 41.37
CA ASN A 287 3.06 15.05 42.77
C ASN A 287 1.58 14.67 42.96
N THR A 288 1.02 13.79 42.12
CA THR A 288 -0.37 13.33 42.27
C THR A 288 -0.51 12.31 43.41
N GLU A 289 -1.66 12.27 44.08
CA GLU A 289 -2.02 11.23 45.05
C GLU A 289 -2.72 10.02 44.40
N ILE A 290 -2.94 10.06 43.08
CA ILE A 290 -3.61 8.99 42.33
C ILE A 290 -2.66 7.79 42.18
N GLY A 291 -2.93 6.71 42.93
CA GLY A 291 -2.06 5.53 43.02
C GLY A 291 -1.58 4.97 41.68
N PHE A 292 -2.46 4.74 40.71
CA PHE A 292 -2.06 4.16 39.41
C PHE A 292 -1.09 5.07 38.61
N LEU A 293 -1.16 6.39 38.82
CA LEU A 293 -0.25 7.35 38.20
C LEU A 293 1.10 7.36 38.93
N GLN A 294 1.10 7.32 40.26
CA GLN A 294 2.34 7.17 41.05
C GLN A 294 3.06 5.86 40.70
N ASP A 295 2.34 4.73 40.65
CA ASP A 295 2.89 3.42 40.33
C ASP A 295 3.53 3.38 38.94
N ALA A 296 2.96 4.09 37.97
CA ALA A 296 3.57 4.28 36.66
C ALA A 296 4.82 5.15 36.74
N LEU A 297 4.73 6.35 37.33
CA LEU A 297 5.84 7.32 37.42
C LEU A 297 7.01 6.87 38.31
N SER A 298 6.80 5.90 39.19
CA SER A 298 7.86 5.28 40.01
C SER A 298 8.88 4.48 39.21
N LYS A 299 8.54 4.07 37.97
CA LYS A 299 9.36 3.20 37.11
C LYS A 299 10.28 4.04 36.22
N PRO A 300 11.51 3.59 35.93
CA PRO A 300 12.49 4.40 35.17
C PRO A 300 12.12 4.68 33.71
N GLN A 301 11.20 3.90 33.11
CA GLN A 301 10.59 4.17 31.79
C GLN A 301 9.09 4.50 31.91
N GLY A 302 8.65 4.90 33.10
CA GLY A 302 7.29 5.26 33.44
C GLY A 302 6.90 6.63 32.89
N THR A 303 5.70 6.73 32.35
CA THR A 303 5.13 7.97 31.79
C THR A 303 3.62 8.00 32.01
N VAL A 304 3.07 9.21 32.02
CA VAL A 304 1.64 9.47 31.89
C VAL A 304 1.44 10.25 30.60
N LYS A 305 0.56 9.76 29.72
CA LYS A 305 0.29 10.36 28.41
C LYS A 305 -1.21 10.48 28.17
N ALA A 306 -1.60 11.43 27.34
CA ALA A 306 -2.99 11.61 26.95
C ALA A 306 -3.16 12.01 25.48
N ILE A 307 -4.37 11.78 24.97
CA ILE A 307 -4.87 12.37 23.71
C ILE A 307 -6.14 13.16 24.00
N CYS A 308 -6.29 14.31 23.36
CA CYS A 308 -7.55 15.06 23.34
C CYS A 308 -8.40 14.61 22.14
N VAL A 309 -9.66 14.26 22.40
CA VAL A 309 -10.66 13.85 21.43
C VAL A 309 -11.65 15.02 21.24
N PRO A 310 -11.50 15.84 20.17
CA PRO A 310 -12.25 17.07 19.99
C PRO A 310 -13.77 16.82 19.85
N GLY A 311 -14.57 17.55 20.60
CA GLY A 311 -16.04 17.38 20.66
C GLY A 311 -16.48 16.02 21.23
N GLY A 312 -15.57 15.25 21.83
CA GLY A 312 -15.82 13.88 22.29
C GLY A 312 -16.99 13.76 23.28
N ALA A 313 -17.24 14.74 24.15
CA ALA A 313 -18.30 14.71 25.15
C ALA A 313 -19.69 14.87 24.53
N LYS A 314 -19.79 15.53 23.38
CA LYS A 314 -21.02 15.71 22.60
C LYS A 314 -21.38 14.47 21.79
N TYR A 315 -20.38 13.81 21.19
CA TYR A 315 -20.61 12.70 20.25
C TYR A 315 -20.45 11.31 20.87
N LEU A 316 -19.52 11.10 21.81
CA LEU A 316 -19.27 9.79 22.42
C LEU A 316 -20.25 9.53 23.57
N LYS A 317 -21.00 8.42 23.46
CA LYS A 317 -21.91 7.95 24.50
C LYS A 317 -21.15 7.01 25.44
N ARG A 318 -21.72 6.78 26.63
CA ARG A 318 -21.16 5.86 27.64
C ARG A 318 -20.73 4.50 27.07
N LYS A 319 -21.52 3.90 26.19
CA LYS A 319 -21.20 2.62 25.51
C LYS A 319 -19.92 2.69 24.67
N ASP A 320 -19.67 3.81 23.99
CA ASP A 320 -18.48 3.99 23.15
C ASP A 320 -17.22 4.11 24.02
N ILE A 321 -17.35 4.82 25.15
CA ILE A 321 -16.28 4.99 26.14
C ILE A 321 -15.98 3.66 26.86
N GLU A 322 -17.00 2.88 27.19
CA GLU A 322 -16.84 1.51 27.70
C GLU A 322 -16.16 0.59 26.66
N SER A 323 -16.46 0.76 25.37
CA SER A 323 -15.77 0.06 24.27
C SER A 323 -14.30 0.46 24.15
N ILE A 324 -13.96 1.74 24.29
CA ILE A 324 -12.58 2.26 24.30
C ILE A 324 -11.79 1.68 25.47
N ARG A 325 -12.36 1.68 26.68
CA ARG A 325 -11.73 1.09 27.88
C ARG A 325 -11.53 -0.42 27.72
N LYS A 326 -12.54 -1.13 27.21
CA LYS A 326 -12.43 -2.57 26.93
C LYS A 326 -11.35 -2.86 25.89
N PHE A 327 -11.28 -2.08 24.81
CA PHE A 327 -10.25 -2.24 23.78
C PHE A 327 -8.83 -2.15 24.37
N ALA A 328 -8.58 -1.17 25.24
CA ALA A 328 -7.29 -0.98 25.91
C ALA A 328 -6.89 -2.17 26.81
N VAL A 329 -7.84 -2.70 27.57
CA VAL A 329 -7.61 -3.89 28.41
C VAL A 329 -7.38 -5.13 27.55
N ASP A 330 -8.27 -5.41 26.58
CA ASP A 330 -8.24 -6.61 25.76
C ASP A 330 -6.97 -6.73 24.88
N HIS A 331 -6.43 -5.61 24.37
CA HIS A 331 -5.32 -5.62 23.40
C HIS A 331 -3.97 -5.21 24.00
N PHE A 332 -3.94 -4.42 25.07
CA PHE A 332 -2.70 -3.87 25.65
C PHE A 332 -2.53 -4.21 27.13
N ASN A 333 -3.53 -4.79 27.80
CA ASN A 333 -3.57 -5.00 29.24
C ASN A 333 -3.25 -3.71 30.03
N GLN A 334 -3.80 -2.59 29.56
CA GLN A 334 -3.60 -1.26 30.14
C GLN A 334 -4.93 -0.55 30.39
N GLU A 335 -5.00 0.19 31.50
CA GLU A 335 -6.15 1.03 31.78
C GLU A 335 -6.11 2.36 31.01
N VAL A 336 -7.30 2.85 30.69
CA VAL A 336 -7.53 4.17 30.11
C VAL A 336 -8.61 4.88 30.91
N LEU A 337 -8.28 6.10 31.34
CA LEU A 337 -9.12 6.98 32.12
C LEU A 337 -9.71 8.06 31.21
N PRO A 338 -11.04 8.08 30.99
CA PRO A 338 -11.72 9.18 30.33
C PRO A 338 -11.95 10.35 31.29
N VAL A 339 -11.61 11.56 30.85
CA VAL A 339 -11.91 12.83 31.53
C VAL A 339 -12.82 13.64 30.61
N PHE A 340 -14.03 13.96 31.07
CA PHE A 340 -15.04 14.69 30.29
C PHE A 340 -15.10 16.15 30.71
N LEU A 341 -15.07 17.05 29.72
CA LEU A 341 -15.08 18.49 29.91
C LEU A 341 -16.40 19.07 29.39
N LYS A 342 -17.29 19.47 30.30
CA LYS A 342 -18.59 20.07 29.93
C LYS A 342 -18.56 21.59 29.96
N THR A 343 -17.75 22.16 30.84
CA THR A 343 -17.38 23.57 30.89
C THR A 343 -15.97 23.68 31.46
N SER A 344 -15.30 24.81 31.28
CA SER A 344 -13.96 25.07 31.86
C SER A 344 -13.85 24.73 33.36
N ILE A 345 -14.94 24.94 34.12
CA ILE A 345 -15.02 24.73 35.57
C ILE A 345 -15.63 23.36 35.96
N ASN A 346 -16.24 22.59 35.07
CA ASN A 346 -16.92 21.33 35.44
C ASN A 346 -16.37 20.08 34.72
N TRP A 347 -15.42 19.40 35.37
CA TRP A 347 -14.88 18.10 34.95
C TRP A 347 -15.73 16.96 35.51
N ASN A 348 -16.24 16.09 34.64
CA ASN A 348 -17.06 14.95 35.05
C ASN A 348 -16.27 13.64 34.91
N SER A 349 -15.55 13.22 35.94
CA SER A 349 -14.89 11.90 36.00
C SER A 349 -14.62 11.50 37.46
N PRO A 350 -14.69 10.21 37.86
CA PRO A 350 -14.40 9.78 39.24
C PRO A 350 -12.99 10.16 39.73
N VAL A 351 -12.06 10.38 38.81
CA VAL A 351 -10.68 10.80 39.13
C VAL A 351 -10.50 12.32 39.06
N ALA A 352 -11.44 13.06 38.47
CA ALA A 352 -11.36 14.53 38.42
C ALA A 352 -11.48 15.18 39.82
N GLU A 353 -12.13 14.50 40.77
CA GLU A 353 -12.19 14.90 42.18
C GLU A 353 -10.84 14.75 42.91
N LEU A 354 -9.92 13.95 42.36
CA LEU A 354 -8.58 13.66 42.91
C LEU A 354 -7.46 14.48 42.25
N ILE A 355 -7.78 15.36 41.29
CA ILE A 355 -6.81 16.19 40.57
C ILE A 355 -6.82 17.59 41.17
N MET A 356 -5.66 18.06 41.64
CA MET A 356 -5.52 19.38 42.27
C MET A 356 -5.81 20.51 41.26
N GLU A 357 -6.34 21.63 41.73
CA GLU A 357 -6.72 22.77 40.88
C GLU A 357 -5.55 23.33 40.05
N GLU A 358 -4.34 23.37 40.61
CA GLU A 358 -3.12 23.76 39.90
C GLU A 358 -2.78 22.79 38.75
N GLN A 359 -2.80 21.48 39.02
CA GLN A 359 -2.58 20.43 38.02
C GLN A 359 -3.62 20.53 36.89
N ARG A 360 -4.86 20.83 37.27
CA ARG A 360 -6.00 20.96 36.36
C ARG A 360 -5.82 22.13 35.38
N LEU A 361 -5.37 23.29 35.85
CA LEU A 361 -5.10 24.46 35.01
C LEU A 361 -3.95 24.23 34.03
N GLU A 362 -2.82 23.70 34.51
CA GLU A 362 -1.67 23.42 33.64
C GLU A 362 -1.98 22.31 32.63
N PHE A 363 -2.77 21.30 33.01
CA PHE A 363 -3.24 20.27 32.09
C PHE A 363 -4.16 20.82 30.99
N ILE A 364 -5.11 21.71 31.30
CA ILE A 364 -5.96 22.36 30.27
C ILE A 364 -5.09 23.15 29.29
N ARG A 365 -4.12 23.92 29.81
CA ARG A 365 -3.19 24.73 29.02
C ARG A 365 -2.32 23.87 28.09
N LEU A 366 -1.76 22.77 28.62
CA LEU A 366 -0.85 21.88 27.91
C LEU A 366 -1.58 21.01 26.87
N MET A 367 -2.79 20.54 27.18
CA MET A 367 -3.62 19.76 26.25
C MET A 367 -4.45 20.65 25.28
N GLN A 368 -4.40 21.98 25.42
CA GLN A 368 -5.08 23.00 24.58
C GLN A 368 -6.60 22.80 24.42
N VAL A 369 -7.24 22.38 25.50
CA VAL A 369 -8.57 21.77 25.45
C VAL A 369 -9.71 22.78 25.34
N GLN A 370 -10.77 22.41 24.63
CA GLN A 370 -11.99 23.21 24.46
C GLN A 370 -13.18 22.64 25.25
N GLU A 371 -14.31 23.35 25.25
CA GLU A 371 -15.59 22.78 25.73
C GLU A 371 -16.06 21.63 24.83
N ASP A 372 -16.81 20.70 25.41
CA ASP A 372 -17.27 19.44 24.81
C ASP A 372 -16.17 18.43 24.43
N ASP A 373 -14.91 18.62 24.81
CA ASP A 373 -13.83 17.66 24.57
C ASP A 373 -13.83 16.49 25.57
N VAL A 374 -13.25 15.35 25.14
CA VAL A 374 -12.92 14.21 26.03
C VAL A 374 -11.43 13.95 25.95
N ILE A 375 -10.78 13.77 27.10
CA ILE A 375 -9.38 13.38 27.15
C ILE A 375 -9.30 11.92 27.56
N LEU A 376 -8.49 11.15 26.84
CA LEU A 376 -8.16 9.77 27.17
C LEU A 376 -6.74 9.74 27.71
N LEU A 377 -6.62 9.38 28.98
CA LEU A 377 -5.36 9.35 29.74
C LEU A 377 -4.97 7.90 30.01
N THR A 378 -3.68 7.57 29.84
CA THR A 378 -3.11 6.28 30.24
C THR A 378 -1.75 6.49 30.91
N ALA A 379 -1.32 5.51 31.69
CA ALA A 379 -0.02 5.54 32.36
C ALA A 379 0.64 4.15 32.32
N GLY A 380 1.97 4.13 32.27
CA GLY A 380 2.75 2.91 32.24
C GLY A 380 4.09 3.11 31.54
N GLU A 381 4.58 2.05 30.90
CA GLU A 381 5.80 2.06 30.10
C GLU A 381 5.63 2.89 28.82
N HIS A 382 6.64 3.69 28.47
CA HIS A 382 6.58 4.63 27.34
C HIS A 382 6.07 4.02 26.03
N GLN A 383 6.69 2.93 25.57
CA GLN A 383 6.34 2.33 24.28
C GLN A 383 4.91 1.78 24.26
N LYS A 384 4.46 1.15 25.36
CA LYS A 384 3.10 0.62 25.49
C LYS A 384 2.06 1.74 25.53
N ALA A 385 2.28 2.77 26.35
CA ALA A 385 1.41 3.95 26.44
C ALA A 385 1.27 4.69 25.09
N CYS A 386 2.39 4.88 24.37
CA CYS A 386 2.38 5.48 23.04
C CYS A 386 1.61 4.60 22.03
N SER A 387 1.89 3.30 21.96
CA SER A 387 1.23 2.38 21.03
C SER A 387 -0.29 2.29 21.27
N LEU A 388 -0.71 2.19 22.53
CA LEU A 388 -2.11 2.20 22.94
C LEU A 388 -2.84 3.48 22.51
N LEU A 389 -2.30 4.65 22.85
CA LEU A 389 -2.90 5.93 22.47
C LEU A 389 -2.87 6.16 20.96
N GLY A 390 -1.83 5.69 20.28
CA GLY A 390 -1.72 5.72 18.82
C GLY A 390 -2.84 4.94 18.14
N LYS A 391 -3.17 3.76 18.66
CA LYS A 391 -4.30 2.96 18.17
C LYS A 391 -5.66 3.56 18.58
N LEU A 392 -5.80 4.02 19.83
CA LEU A 392 -7.04 4.65 20.30
C LEU A 392 -7.38 5.96 19.57
N ARG A 393 -6.37 6.71 19.09
CA ARG A 393 -6.59 7.86 18.19
C ARG A 393 -7.38 7.46 16.95
N LEU A 394 -7.01 6.35 16.31
CA LEU A 394 -7.69 5.83 15.12
C LEU A 394 -9.10 5.33 15.44
N GLU A 395 -9.27 4.57 16.54
CA GLU A 395 -10.60 4.12 16.99
C GLU A 395 -11.54 5.31 17.32
N CYS A 396 -11.02 6.38 17.92
CA CYS A 396 -11.79 7.60 18.18
C CYS A 396 -12.18 8.32 16.88
N ALA A 397 -11.28 8.40 15.90
CA ALA A 397 -11.60 8.96 14.59
C ALA A 397 -12.71 8.16 13.88
N ASP A 398 -12.59 6.83 13.85
CA ASP A 398 -13.60 5.92 13.32
C ASP A 398 -14.97 6.10 14.00
N LEU A 399 -15.01 6.28 15.33
CA LEU A 399 -16.24 6.46 16.11
C LEU A 399 -16.90 7.82 15.89
N LEU A 400 -16.10 8.88 15.66
CA LEU A 400 -16.59 10.23 15.38
C LEU A 400 -17.09 10.36 13.93
N GLU A 401 -16.39 9.77 12.96
CA GLU A 401 -16.80 9.74 11.56
C GLU A 401 -18.09 8.94 11.35
N LYS A 402 -18.27 7.80 12.05
CA LYS A 402 -19.55 7.06 12.11
C LYS A 402 -20.72 7.88 12.65
N LYS A 403 -20.47 9.06 13.24
CA LYS A 403 -21.47 10.00 13.78
C LYS A 403 -21.55 11.30 12.98
N GLY A 404 -20.89 11.37 11.82
CA GLY A 404 -20.95 12.51 10.89
C GLY A 404 -19.91 13.61 11.14
N VAL A 405 -18.93 13.40 12.03
CA VAL A 405 -17.81 14.33 12.21
C VAL A 405 -16.69 13.93 11.25
N VAL A 406 -16.48 14.70 10.18
CA VAL A 406 -15.37 14.46 9.23
C VAL A 406 -14.06 14.89 9.88
N LEU A 407 -13.18 13.92 10.15
CA LEU A 407 -11.82 14.17 10.67
C LEU A 407 -10.76 13.89 9.61
N ARG A 408 -10.84 12.74 8.95
CA ARG A 408 -9.98 12.38 7.82
C ARG A 408 -10.71 12.66 6.51
N ASP A 409 -10.40 13.78 5.87
CA ASP A 409 -10.91 14.08 4.54
C ASP A 409 -10.40 13.01 3.53
N PRO A 410 -11.27 12.26 2.84
CA PRO A 410 -10.86 11.28 1.82
C PRO A 410 -10.28 11.94 0.55
N ALA A 411 -10.54 13.22 0.29
CA ALA A 411 -9.96 13.96 -0.82
C ALA A 411 -8.54 14.49 -0.52
N LEU A 412 -8.14 14.51 0.75
CA LEU A 412 -6.82 14.99 1.17
C LEU A 412 -5.79 13.86 1.20
N PHE A 413 -4.63 14.13 0.59
CA PHE A 413 -3.45 13.27 0.60
C PHE A 413 -2.35 13.94 1.42
N SER A 414 -2.04 13.36 2.59
CA SER A 414 -1.00 13.84 3.51
C SER A 414 0.18 12.88 3.46
N PHE A 415 1.26 13.33 2.82
CA PHE A 415 2.54 12.65 2.79
C PHE A 415 3.39 13.03 4.00
N LEU A 416 4.21 12.09 4.47
CA LEU A 416 5.20 12.29 5.52
C LEU A 416 6.41 11.38 5.27
N TRP A 417 7.61 11.93 5.28
CA TRP A 417 8.82 11.16 5.47
C TRP A 417 9.02 10.85 6.95
N VAL A 418 9.20 9.58 7.28
CA VAL A 418 9.72 9.17 8.60
C VAL A 418 11.17 8.75 8.41
N VAL A 419 12.05 9.25 9.28
CA VAL A 419 13.53 9.12 9.17
C VAL A 419 14.13 8.73 10.52
N ASP A 420 15.45 8.52 10.60
CA ASP A 420 16.16 8.28 11.87
C ASP A 420 15.66 7.04 12.64
N PHE A 421 15.24 6.01 11.92
CA PHE A 421 14.87 4.72 12.49
C PHE A 421 16.07 4.06 13.20
N PRO A 422 15.86 3.24 14.25
CA PRO A 422 16.92 2.43 14.84
C PRO A 422 17.54 1.51 13.78
N LEU A 423 18.84 1.25 13.86
CA LEU A 423 19.51 0.31 12.96
C LEU A 423 19.24 -1.16 13.37
N PHE A 424 19.15 -1.40 14.67
CA PHE A 424 18.95 -2.71 15.27
C PHE A 424 17.77 -2.71 16.25
N LEU A 425 17.12 -3.86 16.37
CA LEU A 425 16.13 -4.16 17.39
C LEU A 425 16.57 -5.40 18.18
N PRO A 426 16.18 -5.54 19.47
CA PRO A 426 16.38 -6.79 20.20
C PRO A 426 15.43 -7.87 19.67
N LYS A 427 15.92 -9.09 19.42
CA LYS A 427 15.10 -10.22 18.96
C LYS A 427 14.00 -10.56 19.97
N GLU A 428 12.79 -10.85 19.50
CA GLU A 428 11.65 -11.24 20.35
C GLU A 428 11.98 -12.47 21.22
N ASP A 429 12.58 -13.51 20.63
CA ASP A 429 12.93 -14.77 21.32
C ASP A 429 14.12 -14.63 22.29
N ASN A 430 15.02 -13.66 22.07
CA ASN A 430 16.22 -13.47 22.88
C ASN A 430 16.67 -12.00 22.85
N PRO A 431 16.16 -11.15 23.78
CA PRO A 431 16.45 -9.72 23.81
C PRO A 431 17.92 -9.33 24.06
N ARG A 432 18.84 -10.30 24.25
CA ARG A 432 20.29 -10.07 24.30
C ARG A 432 20.97 -10.14 22.93
N GLU A 433 20.23 -10.54 21.90
CA GLU A 433 20.68 -10.55 20.52
C GLU A 433 19.95 -9.50 19.70
N LEU A 434 20.65 -8.98 18.69
CA LEU A 434 20.13 -7.98 17.79
C LEU A 434 19.68 -8.61 16.48
N GLU A 435 18.65 -8.03 15.89
CA GLU A 435 18.23 -8.20 14.51
C GLU A 435 18.23 -6.84 13.80
N SER A 436 18.33 -6.82 12.47
CA SER A 436 18.26 -5.58 11.70
C SER A 436 16.83 -5.03 11.74
N ALA A 437 16.64 -3.75 12.05
CA ALA A 437 15.31 -3.15 12.12
C ALA A 437 14.54 -3.18 10.77
N HIS A 438 15.28 -3.17 9.65
CA HIS A 438 14.71 -3.20 8.29
C HIS A 438 15.40 -4.23 7.38
N HIS A 439 16.70 -4.09 7.14
CA HIS A 439 17.52 -5.09 6.44
C HIS A 439 19.02 -4.93 6.80
N PRO A 440 19.83 -6.01 6.75
CA PRO A 440 21.21 -6.00 7.24
C PRO A 440 22.21 -5.15 6.44
N PHE A 441 21.80 -4.61 5.29
CA PHE A 441 22.62 -3.75 4.42
C PHE A 441 22.42 -2.24 4.67
N THR A 442 21.67 -1.87 5.70
CA THR A 442 21.32 -0.48 6.00
C THR A 442 22.50 0.28 6.59
N ALA A 443 22.83 1.46 6.06
CA ALA A 443 23.90 2.28 6.60
C ALA A 443 23.54 2.86 7.99
N PRO A 444 24.48 2.88 8.95
CA PRO A 444 24.34 3.62 10.20
C PRO A 444 24.26 5.12 9.91
N HIS A 445 23.54 5.87 10.76
CA HIS A 445 23.56 7.32 10.72
C HIS A 445 25.00 7.84 10.98
N PRO A 446 25.55 8.78 10.18
CA PRO A 446 26.97 9.13 10.25
C PRO A 446 27.48 9.59 11.62
N SER A 447 26.64 10.28 12.40
CA SER A 447 26.99 10.71 13.77
C SER A 447 27.09 9.56 14.77
N ASP A 448 26.50 8.40 14.45
CA ASP A 448 26.22 7.30 15.38
C ASP A 448 27.15 6.10 15.14
N ILE A 449 28.00 6.15 14.11
CA ILE A 449 28.94 5.07 13.72
C ILE A 449 29.79 4.61 14.91
N HIS A 450 30.22 5.53 15.77
CA HIS A 450 31.02 5.22 16.96
C HIS A 450 30.29 4.35 17.99
N LEU A 451 28.95 4.40 18.03
CA LEU A 451 28.12 3.61 18.94
C LEU A 451 28.00 2.14 18.53
N LEU A 452 28.28 1.80 17.26
CA LEU A 452 28.26 0.40 16.78
C LEU A 452 29.15 -0.54 17.61
N TYR A 453 30.24 -0.01 18.17
CA TYR A 453 31.24 -0.76 18.92
C TYR A 453 31.04 -0.71 20.45
N THR A 454 30.05 0.05 20.93
CA THR A 454 29.86 0.33 22.36
C THR A 454 28.42 0.16 22.84
N GLU A 455 27.45 0.76 22.16
CA GLU A 455 26.02 0.77 22.48
C GLU A 455 25.20 0.63 21.17
N PRO A 456 25.33 -0.51 20.46
CA PRO A 456 24.74 -0.71 19.12
C PRO A 456 23.21 -0.54 19.09
N GLU A 457 22.53 -0.79 20.21
CA GLU A 457 21.09 -0.58 20.37
C GLU A 457 20.65 0.90 20.31
N LYS A 458 21.59 1.85 20.39
CA LYS A 458 21.33 3.29 20.26
C LYS A 458 21.62 3.85 18.87
N VAL A 459 22.18 3.04 17.96
CA VAL A 459 22.58 3.48 16.62
C VAL A 459 21.34 3.74 15.77
N ARG A 460 21.14 4.99 15.33
CA ARG A 460 20.19 5.29 14.26
C ARG A 460 20.73 4.85 12.91
N SER A 461 19.83 4.69 11.96
CA SER A 461 20.12 4.30 10.57
C SER A 461 19.81 5.44 9.59
N GLN A 462 20.33 5.32 8.37
CA GLN A 462 19.89 6.10 7.21
C GLN A 462 18.73 5.42 6.47
N HIS A 463 17.82 4.78 7.21
CA HIS A 463 16.55 4.27 6.70
C HIS A 463 15.47 5.36 6.76
N TYR A 464 14.55 5.30 5.80
CA TYR A 464 13.45 6.23 5.64
C TYR A 464 12.25 5.56 4.99
N ASP A 465 11.06 5.87 5.52
CA ASP A 465 9.77 5.43 5.01
C ASP A 465 8.96 6.64 4.52
N LEU A 466 8.26 6.45 3.40
CA LEU A 466 7.26 7.38 2.91
C LEU A 466 5.86 6.89 3.34
N VAL A 467 5.21 7.70 4.15
CA VAL A 467 3.87 7.46 4.67
C VAL A 467 2.88 8.35 3.91
N LEU A 468 1.74 7.78 3.52
CA LEU A 468 0.60 8.49 2.94
C LEU A 468 -0.66 8.09 3.72
N ASN A 469 -1.34 9.06 4.34
CA ASN A 469 -2.62 8.85 5.04
C ASN A 469 -2.60 7.69 6.06
N GLY A 470 -1.48 7.52 6.78
CA GLY A 470 -1.28 6.44 7.76
C GLY A 470 -0.94 5.06 7.18
N SER A 471 -0.66 4.99 5.87
CA SER A 471 -0.10 3.79 5.22
C SER A 471 1.31 4.08 4.74
N GLU A 472 2.24 3.20 5.09
CA GLU A 472 3.55 3.09 4.45
C GLU A 472 3.35 2.74 2.96
N ILE A 473 3.78 3.64 2.06
CA ILE A 473 3.69 3.45 0.60
C ILE A 473 5.04 3.12 -0.04
N GLY A 474 6.12 3.24 0.70
CA GLY A 474 7.44 2.75 0.30
C GLY A 474 8.49 3.02 1.35
N GLY A 475 9.55 2.22 1.32
CA GLY A 475 10.64 2.26 2.30
C GLY A 475 11.99 2.06 1.63
N GLY A 476 13.02 2.70 2.18
CA GLY A 476 14.34 2.77 1.55
C GLY A 476 15.46 3.06 2.54
N SER A 477 16.71 2.90 2.11
CA SER A 477 17.86 3.31 2.93
C SER A 477 19.08 3.62 2.06
N ILE A 478 20.02 4.34 2.64
CA ILE A 478 21.41 4.32 2.16
C ILE A 478 22.03 2.98 2.55
N ARG A 479 22.83 2.39 1.66
CA ARG A 479 23.44 1.07 1.86
C ARG A 479 24.84 1.18 2.42
N ILE A 480 25.25 0.17 3.19
CA ILE A 480 26.66 -0.03 3.53
C ILE A 480 27.39 -0.44 2.25
N HIS A 481 28.32 0.41 1.80
CA HIS A 481 29.17 0.16 0.64
C HIS A 481 30.59 -0.33 1.02
N ASN A 482 30.93 -0.33 2.31
CA ASN A 482 32.22 -0.78 2.82
C ASN A 482 32.11 -2.23 3.34
N ALA A 483 32.92 -3.14 2.78
CA ALA A 483 32.88 -4.56 3.10
C ALA A 483 33.25 -4.89 4.56
N GLU A 484 34.24 -4.19 5.13
CA GLU A 484 34.68 -4.40 6.53
C GLU A 484 33.54 -4.08 7.52
N LEU A 485 32.88 -2.94 7.33
CA LEU A 485 31.70 -2.54 8.11
C LEU A 485 30.54 -3.52 7.91
N GLN A 486 30.24 -3.92 6.68
CA GLN A 486 29.17 -4.89 6.39
C GLN A 486 29.46 -6.26 7.04
N HIS A 487 30.71 -6.71 7.00
CA HIS A 487 31.16 -7.94 7.65
C HIS A 487 31.06 -7.85 9.17
N TYR A 488 31.44 -6.71 9.78
CA TYR A 488 31.29 -6.49 11.22
C TYR A 488 29.81 -6.57 11.66
N VAL A 489 28.91 -5.89 10.93
CA VAL A 489 27.47 -5.93 11.17
C VAL A 489 26.92 -7.36 11.10
N LEU A 490 27.20 -8.09 10.02
CA LEU A 490 26.71 -9.47 9.83
C LEU A 490 27.28 -10.44 10.87
N ALA A 491 28.61 -10.49 11.00
CA ALA A 491 29.29 -11.52 11.77
C ALA A 491 29.24 -11.28 13.29
N THR A 492 29.32 -10.01 13.72
CA THR A 492 29.50 -9.66 15.15
C THR A 492 28.21 -9.17 15.79
N LEU A 493 27.46 -8.29 15.13
CA LEU A 493 26.23 -7.70 15.71
C LEU A 493 25.01 -8.62 15.50
N LEU A 494 24.79 -9.08 14.26
CA LEU A 494 23.63 -9.92 13.90
C LEU A 494 23.87 -11.43 14.08
N LYS A 495 25.15 -11.86 14.04
CA LYS A 495 25.60 -13.26 14.11
C LYS A 495 25.08 -14.14 12.95
N GLU A 496 24.94 -13.57 11.76
CA GLU A 496 24.46 -14.27 10.57
C GLU A 496 25.59 -15.09 9.88
N ASP A 497 25.23 -16.15 9.14
CA ASP A 497 26.22 -16.89 8.34
C ASP A 497 26.63 -16.10 7.09
N VAL A 498 27.73 -15.38 7.25
CA VAL A 498 28.44 -14.59 6.23
C VAL A 498 28.62 -15.33 4.91
N LYS A 499 28.71 -16.68 4.90
CA LYS A 499 28.89 -17.47 3.67
C LYS A 499 27.74 -17.27 2.68
N LEU A 500 26.50 -17.09 3.17
CA LEU A 500 25.31 -16.88 2.36
C LEU A 500 25.34 -15.55 1.59
N LEU A 501 26.16 -14.60 2.03
CA LEU A 501 26.31 -13.25 1.47
C LEU A 501 27.73 -12.98 0.96
N SER A 502 28.55 -14.02 0.83
CA SER A 502 29.95 -13.93 0.41
C SER A 502 30.13 -13.28 -0.97
N HIS A 503 29.21 -13.53 -1.91
CA HIS A 503 29.18 -12.88 -3.23
C HIS A 503 28.96 -11.37 -3.14
N LEU A 504 28.12 -10.91 -2.21
CA LEU A 504 27.84 -9.49 -2.02
C LEU A 504 29.01 -8.80 -1.33
N LEU A 505 29.58 -9.41 -0.27
CA LEU A 505 30.77 -8.88 0.40
C LEU A 505 31.96 -8.76 -0.55
N GLN A 506 32.21 -9.80 -1.36
CA GLN A 506 33.27 -9.74 -2.37
C GLN A 506 33.01 -8.65 -3.42
N ALA A 507 31.75 -8.41 -3.79
CA ALA A 507 31.39 -7.31 -4.68
C ALA A 507 31.64 -5.93 -4.04
N LEU A 508 31.42 -5.77 -2.72
CA LEU A 508 31.75 -4.54 -2.00
C LEU A 508 33.26 -4.24 -2.04
N ASP A 509 34.11 -5.26 -1.85
CA ASP A 509 35.57 -5.14 -1.91
C ASP A 509 36.11 -4.72 -3.28
N TYR A 510 35.36 -4.93 -4.37
CA TYR A 510 35.76 -4.49 -5.72
C TYR A 510 35.47 -3.00 -6.01
N GLY A 511 35.23 -2.20 -4.98
CA GLY A 511 35.07 -0.75 -5.09
C GLY A 511 33.62 -0.32 -5.29
N ALA A 512 32.71 -0.84 -4.46
CA ALA A 512 31.33 -0.41 -4.46
C ALA A 512 31.19 1.11 -4.21
N PRO A 513 30.43 1.85 -5.03
CA PRO A 513 30.16 3.26 -4.77
C PRO A 513 29.25 3.41 -3.54
N PRO A 514 29.27 4.57 -2.84
CA PRO A 514 28.17 4.95 -1.97
C PRO A 514 26.86 4.90 -2.76
N HIS A 515 25.85 4.20 -2.26
CA HIS A 515 24.59 4.01 -2.98
C HIS A 515 23.42 3.89 -2.00
N GLY A 516 22.22 4.13 -2.51
CA GLY A 516 20.99 4.07 -1.73
C GLY A 516 19.76 3.96 -2.63
N GLY A 517 18.64 3.59 -2.04
CA GLY A 517 17.43 3.39 -2.81
C GLY A 517 16.22 3.00 -1.98
N ILE A 518 15.09 2.94 -2.67
CA ILE A 518 13.75 2.85 -2.10
C ILE A 518 12.89 1.93 -2.96
N ALA A 519 11.95 1.24 -2.34
CA ALA A 519 10.92 0.48 -3.05
C ALA A 519 9.54 1.05 -2.71
N LEU A 520 8.80 1.53 -3.71
CA LEU A 520 7.40 1.94 -3.53
C LEU A 520 6.47 0.74 -3.74
N GLY A 521 5.57 0.48 -2.80
CA GLY A 521 4.51 -0.53 -2.95
C GLY A 521 3.44 -0.03 -3.91
N LEU A 522 3.54 -0.38 -5.20
CA LEU A 522 2.68 0.16 -6.26
C LEU A 522 1.21 -0.17 -6.01
N ASP A 523 0.90 -1.41 -5.62
CA ASP A 523 -0.48 -1.84 -5.35
C ASP A 523 -1.10 -1.05 -4.18
N ARG A 524 -0.28 -0.68 -3.18
CA ARG A 524 -0.70 0.17 -2.05
C ARG A 524 -0.96 1.61 -2.50
N LEU A 525 -0.01 2.18 -3.25
CA LEU A 525 -0.12 3.54 -3.78
C LEU A 525 -1.36 3.68 -4.65
N MET A 526 -1.59 2.73 -5.57
CA MET A 526 -2.78 2.71 -6.43
C MET A 526 -4.06 2.61 -5.60
N CYS A 527 -4.13 1.70 -4.61
CA CYS A 527 -5.30 1.55 -3.73
C CYS A 527 -5.67 2.86 -2.99
N LEU A 528 -4.67 3.58 -2.49
CA LEU A 528 -4.88 4.86 -1.81
C LEU A 528 -5.31 5.96 -2.79
N VAL A 529 -4.67 6.04 -3.95
CA VAL A 529 -4.96 7.03 -5.00
C VAL A 529 -6.36 6.84 -5.60
N THR A 530 -6.79 5.60 -5.84
CA THR A 530 -8.15 5.31 -6.31
C THR A 530 -9.20 5.55 -5.22
N GLY A 531 -8.84 5.35 -3.95
CA GLY A 531 -9.77 5.29 -2.82
C GLY A 531 -10.42 3.90 -2.69
N SER A 532 -9.76 2.85 -3.18
CA SER A 532 -10.26 1.48 -3.10
C SER A 532 -10.23 0.94 -1.66
N PRO A 533 -11.22 0.11 -1.26
CA PRO A 533 -11.25 -0.49 0.07
C PRO A 533 -10.21 -1.60 0.27
N SER A 534 -9.67 -2.22 -0.80
CA SER A 534 -8.56 -3.17 -0.72
C SER A 534 -7.62 -3.05 -1.91
N ILE A 535 -6.35 -3.42 -1.71
CA ILE A 535 -5.36 -3.57 -2.80
C ILE A 535 -5.81 -4.61 -3.85
N ARG A 536 -6.75 -5.50 -3.50
CA ARG A 536 -7.34 -6.46 -4.45
C ARG A 536 -8.08 -5.77 -5.59
N ASP A 537 -8.66 -4.59 -5.35
CA ASP A 537 -9.46 -3.86 -6.35
C ASP A 537 -8.59 -3.13 -7.39
N VAL A 538 -7.27 -3.10 -7.20
CA VAL A 538 -6.28 -2.54 -8.15
C VAL A 538 -5.36 -3.61 -8.75
N ILE A 539 -5.66 -4.89 -8.51
CA ILE A 539 -4.97 -6.05 -9.07
C ILE A 539 -5.95 -6.82 -9.96
N ALA A 540 -5.53 -7.25 -11.16
CA ALA A 540 -6.44 -7.88 -12.12
C ALA A 540 -6.95 -9.27 -11.67
N PHE A 541 -6.07 -10.07 -11.05
CA PHE A 541 -6.36 -11.45 -10.61
C PHE A 541 -5.84 -11.69 -9.17
N PRO A 542 -6.40 -10.98 -8.18
CA PRO A 542 -5.92 -11.01 -6.81
C PRO A 542 -6.19 -12.36 -6.16
N LYS A 543 -5.35 -12.70 -5.18
CA LYS A 543 -5.51 -13.89 -4.36
C LYS A 543 -6.35 -13.61 -3.12
N SER A 544 -7.06 -14.63 -2.68
CA SER A 544 -7.82 -14.66 -1.42
C SER A 544 -6.91 -14.52 -0.20
N PHE A 545 -7.49 -14.51 1.02
CA PHE A 545 -6.73 -14.43 2.26
C PHE A 545 -5.74 -15.60 2.45
N ARG A 546 -6.01 -16.76 1.85
CA ARG A 546 -5.10 -17.92 1.93
C ARG A 546 -4.01 -17.91 0.85
N GLY A 547 -3.95 -16.89 0.00
CA GLY A 547 -3.12 -16.91 -1.22
C GLY A 547 -3.73 -17.72 -2.37
N HIS A 548 -4.93 -18.29 -2.20
CA HIS A 548 -5.59 -19.06 -3.25
C HIS A 548 -6.19 -18.14 -4.33
N ASP A 549 -6.09 -18.55 -5.59
CA ASP A 549 -6.84 -18.02 -6.73
C ASP A 549 -8.20 -18.71 -6.82
N LEU A 550 -9.29 -17.95 -6.63
CA LEU A 550 -10.66 -18.47 -6.65
C LEU A 550 -11.20 -18.67 -8.08
N MET A 551 -10.55 -18.10 -9.10
CA MET A 551 -10.97 -18.20 -10.50
C MET A 551 -10.38 -19.45 -11.16
N SER A 552 -9.14 -19.80 -10.83
CA SER A 552 -8.43 -20.97 -11.37
C SER A 552 -8.33 -22.15 -10.39
N SER A 553 -8.91 -22.05 -9.20
CA SER A 553 -8.79 -23.05 -8.11
C SER A 553 -7.34 -23.38 -7.72
N ALA A 554 -6.43 -22.40 -7.76
CA ALA A 554 -5.02 -22.60 -7.38
C ALA A 554 -4.77 -22.18 -5.91
N PRO A 555 -3.80 -22.76 -5.17
CA PRO A 555 -2.99 -23.92 -5.55
C PRO A 555 -3.83 -25.20 -5.59
N ASP A 556 -3.36 -26.19 -6.36
CA ASP A 556 -4.00 -27.49 -6.56
C ASP A 556 -2.97 -28.63 -6.42
N CYS A 557 -3.43 -29.87 -6.32
CA CYS A 557 -2.59 -31.06 -6.24
C CYS A 557 -1.83 -31.33 -7.54
N VAL A 558 -0.58 -31.80 -7.43
CA VAL A 558 0.27 -32.17 -8.55
C VAL A 558 0.46 -33.70 -8.59
N PRO A 559 0.29 -34.38 -9.74
CA PRO A 559 0.49 -35.82 -9.85
C PRO A 559 1.91 -36.29 -9.47
N PRO A 560 2.09 -37.50 -8.90
CA PRO A 560 3.40 -38.00 -8.51
C PRO A 560 4.44 -38.07 -9.64
N GLU A 561 3.99 -38.31 -10.88
CA GLU A 561 4.82 -38.32 -12.07
C GLU A 561 5.45 -36.96 -12.38
N ASP A 562 4.76 -35.85 -12.08
CA ASP A 562 5.25 -34.49 -12.26
C ASP A 562 6.20 -34.06 -11.14
N LEU A 563 6.10 -34.67 -9.95
CA LEU A 563 7.03 -34.46 -8.83
C LEU A 563 8.36 -35.19 -9.03
N LYS A 564 8.35 -36.32 -9.75
CA LYS A 564 9.50 -37.22 -9.93
C LYS A 564 10.75 -36.55 -10.56
N PRO A 565 10.66 -35.68 -11.58
CA PRO A 565 11.82 -34.96 -12.14
C PRO A 565 12.48 -33.94 -11.18
N TYR A 566 11.82 -33.63 -10.07
CA TYR A 566 12.26 -32.68 -9.06
C TYR A 566 12.74 -33.36 -7.77
N HIS A 567 12.69 -34.70 -7.71
CA HIS A 567 13.18 -35.50 -6.58
C HIS A 567 12.50 -35.19 -5.23
N ILE A 568 11.23 -34.76 -5.26
CA ILE A 568 10.41 -34.44 -4.09
C ILE A 568 9.21 -35.38 -3.96
N GLN A 569 8.64 -35.46 -2.75
CA GLN A 569 7.43 -36.20 -2.42
C GLN A 569 6.61 -35.42 -1.39
N VAL A 570 5.28 -35.48 -1.47
CA VAL A 570 4.39 -34.85 -0.47
C VAL A 570 4.38 -35.71 0.80
N SER A 571 4.70 -35.10 1.94
CA SER A 571 4.50 -35.70 3.26
C SER A 571 3.18 -35.20 3.83
N TRP A 572 2.23 -36.11 4.01
CA TRP A 572 0.90 -35.81 4.53
C TRP A 572 0.90 -35.81 6.08
N PRO A 573 0.21 -34.86 6.74
CA PRO A 573 0.03 -34.88 8.19
C PRO A 573 -0.66 -36.17 8.67
N ALA A 574 -0.35 -36.62 9.88
CA ALA A 574 -0.83 -37.91 10.40
C ALA A 574 -2.37 -38.01 10.53
N ASP A 575 -3.07 -36.89 10.65
CA ASP A 575 -4.53 -36.85 10.84
C ASP A 575 -5.35 -36.78 9.53
N SER A 576 -4.71 -36.77 8.34
CA SER A 576 -5.40 -36.61 7.04
C SER A 576 -5.63 -37.93 6.27
N GLU A 577 -5.80 -39.06 6.96
CA GLU A 577 -6.06 -40.36 6.31
C GLU A 577 -7.42 -40.45 5.60
N SER A 578 -8.37 -39.56 5.90
CA SER A 578 -9.64 -39.44 5.19
C SER A 578 -9.50 -38.87 3.77
N GLU A 579 -8.53 -37.98 3.54
CA GLU A 579 -8.26 -37.39 2.22
C GLU A 579 -7.50 -38.36 1.29
N LYS A 580 -6.63 -39.23 1.86
CA LYS A 580 -5.98 -40.34 1.15
C LYS A 580 -6.97 -41.22 0.36
N ASN A 581 -8.10 -41.56 0.99
CA ASN A 581 -9.08 -42.49 0.39
C ASN A 581 -9.96 -41.83 -0.69
N SER A 582 -10.11 -40.51 -0.69
CA SER A 582 -10.88 -39.81 -1.72
C SER A 582 -10.06 -39.58 -3.00
N LEU A 583 -8.73 -39.45 -2.89
CA LEU A 583 -7.83 -39.32 -4.04
C LEU A 583 -7.71 -40.62 -4.86
N ASN A 584 -7.63 -41.79 -4.20
CA ASN A 584 -7.55 -43.08 -4.91
C ASN A 584 -8.82 -43.38 -5.74
N LEU A 585 -10.00 -42.88 -5.33
CA LEU A 585 -11.26 -43.09 -6.05
C LEU A 585 -11.35 -42.34 -7.39
N HIS A 586 -10.54 -41.30 -7.60
CA HIS A 586 -10.49 -40.56 -8.86
C HIS A 586 -9.45 -41.07 -9.87
N GLN A 587 -8.69 -42.14 -9.53
CA GLN A 587 -7.81 -42.83 -10.47
C GLN A 587 -8.43 -44.11 -11.07
N GLU A 588 -9.64 -44.50 -10.65
CA GLU A 588 -10.37 -45.68 -11.16
C GLU A 588 -11.69 -45.34 -11.89
N SER A 589 -11.90 -44.08 -12.30
CA SER A 589 -13.13 -43.61 -13.00
C SER A 589 -12.87 -42.95 -14.36
#